data_AF-A0A8J7AFA6-F1
#
_entry.id   AF-A0A8J7AFA6-F1
#
_cell.length_a   1.000
_cell.length_b   1.000
_cell.length_c   1.000
_cell.angle_alpha   90.00
_cell.angle_beta   90.00
_cell.angle_gamma   90.00
#
_symmetry.space_group_name_H-M   'P 1'
#
loop_
_entity.id
_entity.type
_entity.pdbx_description
1 polymer ?
#
loop_
_entity_poly.entity_id
_entity_poly.type
_entity_poly.pdbx_seq_one_letter_code
_entity_poly.pdbx_strand_id
1 'polypeptide(L)'
;MFYSIIEIEVTQPLPTISLSNRDTGIALILRRKDRPIGFLMKALPASSQISPEDLTKLIAEETGTEILQESTQEELTALEHQQEDAVIQGHGDTTPESLFFKIPLPSLTVAICTKDRPENLARCLQSLLNLQPSSWEWEILVIDNAPSDERTKELVASFPKVRYVREPKPGLDFARNCALHSAMGELLAYLDDDVVVDRNWLEGLMEVWTENPDAAAFTGLVLPYELTTEAQLLFEQRGGFRRGFEKIRYGQILPGEPLYPCGAGIFGAGCNMSFRRNILLKIGGFDEALDTGATLPGGGDLDIFYRVIRAGYSLVTQVASY
;
A
#
# COMPACT_ATOMS: atom_id res chain seq x y z
N MET A 1 -13.86 -19.12 -13.74
CA MET A 1 -12.55 -18.78 -14.31
C MET A 1 -11.64 -18.46 -13.13
N PHE A 2 -10.47 -19.10 -13.04
CA PHE A 2 -9.51 -18.93 -11.94
C PHE A 2 -8.21 -18.43 -12.54
N TYR A 3 -7.60 -17.41 -11.95
CA TYR A 3 -6.25 -16.97 -12.33
C TYR A 3 -5.31 -17.26 -11.18
N SER A 4 -4.19 -17.90 -11.49
CA SER A 4 -3.09 -18.08 -10.53
C SER A 4 -2.30 -16.79 -10.43
N ILE A 5 -2.14 -16.27 -9.21
CA ILE A 5 -1.29 -15.12 -8.93
C ILE A 5 0.14 -15.61 -8.68
N ILE A 6 1.12 -15.04 -9.38
CA ILE A 6 2.52 -15.49 -9.35
C ILE A 6 3.43 -14.27 -9.24
N GLU A 7 4.30 -14.24 -8.24
CA GLU A 7 5.38 -13.26 -8.15
C GLU A 7 6.58 -13.70 -9.00
N ILE A 8 7.11 -12.78 -9.83
CA ILE A 8 8.27 -13.01 -10.69
C ILE A 8 9.32 -11.94 -10.40
N GLU A 9 10.49 -12.36 -9.92
CA GLU A 9 11.66 -11.49 -9.81
C GLU A 9 12.38 -11.44 -11.16
N VAL A 10 12.28 -10.30 -11.85
CA VAL A 10 12.79 -10.13 -13.23
C VAL A 10 14.32 -10.08 -13.30
N THR A 11 14.99 -9.94 -12.15
CA THR A 11 16.46 -10.01 -12.07
C THR A 11 16.99 -11.44 -11.95
N GLN A 12 16.11 -12.43 -11.82
CA GLN A 12 16.46 -13.86 -11.74
C GLN A 12 16.10 -14.61 -13.03
N PRO A 13 16.67 -15.79 -13.28
CA PRO A 13 16.25 -16.65 -14.39
C PRO A 13 14.74 -16.92 -14.34
N LEU A 14 14.05 -16.58 -15.43
CA LEU A 14 12.59 -16.73 -15.50
C LEU A 14 12.17 -18.21 -15.47
N PRO A 15 11.15 -18.57 -14.67
CA PRO A 15 10.69 -19.94 -14.55
C PRO A 15 9.79 -20.35 -15.72
N THR A 16 9.66 -21.66 -15.93
CA THR A 16 8.52 -22.21 -16.68
C THR A 16 7.28 -22.19 -15.79
N ILE A 17 6.22 -21.55 -16.24
CA ILE A 17 4.93 -21.51 -15.52
C ILE A 17 4.04 -22.63 -16.05
N SER A 18 3.51 -23.47 -15.16
CA SER A 18 2.55 -24.52 -15.50
C SER A 18 1.22 -24.27 -14.78
N LEU A 19 0.14 -24.12 -15.54
CA LEU A 19 -1.19 -23.89 -14.99
C LEU A 19 -1.82 -25.22 -14.56
N SER A 20 -2.65 -25.19 -13.51
CA SER A 20 -3.46 -26.34 -13.16
C SER A 20 -4.59 -26.56 -14.18
N ASN A 21 -5.32 -27.66 -14.02
CA ASN A 21 -6.54 -27.90 -14.81
C ASN A 21 -7.71 -26.99 -14.43
N ARG A 22 -7.59 -26.18 -13.37
CA ARG A 22 -8.61 -25.21 -12.92
C ARG A 22 -8.29 -23.79 -13.36
N ASP A 23 -7.02 -23.47 -13.55
CA ASP A 23 -6.58 -22.14 -13.92
C ASP A 23 -6.89 -21.86 -15.39
N THR A 24 -7.52 -20.73 -15.64
CA THR A 24 -7.89 -20.21 -16.96
C THR A 24 -7.10 -18.94 -17.30
N GLY A 25 -6.01 -18.70 -16.58
CA GLY A 25 -5.14 -17.55 -16.76
C GLY A 25 -4.12 -17.41 -15.63
N ILE A 26 -3.26 -16.42 -15.79
CA ILE A 26 -2.25 -16.01 -14.82
C ILE A 26 -2.38 -14.52 -14.53
N ALA A 27 -2.05 -14.14 -13.30
CA ALA A 27 -1.76 -12.78 -12.93
C ALA A 27 -0.32 -12.73 -12.41
N LEU A 28 0.54 -11.94 -13.05
CA LEU A 28 1.93 -11.82 -12.63
C LEU A 28 2.12 -10.54 -11.84
N ILE A 29 2.72 -10.65 -10.66
CA ILE A 29 3.28 -9.52 -9.92
C ILE A 29 4.77 -9.49 -10.26
N LEU A 30 5.19 -8.50 -11.01
CA LEU A 30 6.57 -8.37 -11.45
C LEU A 30 7.33 -7.58 -10.40
N ARG A 31 8.44 -8.14 -9.94
CA ARG A 31 9.34 -7.52 -8.97
C ARG A 31 10.73 -7.34 -9.55
N ARG A 32 11.40 -6.29 -9.12
CA ARG A 32 12.81 -6.03 -9.39
C ARG A 32 13.49 -5.67 -8.08
N LYS A 33 14.49 -6.46 -7.68
CA LYS A 33 15.17 -6.33 -6.37
C LYS A 33 14.16 -6.25 -5.23
N ASP A 34 13.18 -7.12 -5.27
CA ASP A 34 12.12 -7.19 -4.27
C ASP A 34 11.16 -6.00 -4.21
N ARG A 35 11.18 -5.08 -5.17
CA ARG A 35 10.17 -4.01 -5.32
C ARG A 35 9.18 -4.35 -6.43
N PRO A 36 7.86 -4.18 -6.24
CA PRO A 36 6.91 -4.38 -7.32
C PRO A 36 7.05 -3.27 -8.40
N ILE A 37 7.16 -3.69 -9.65
CA ILE A 37 7.35 -2.81 -10.82
C ILE A 37 6.26 -2.98 -11.88
N GLY A 38 5.42 -4.00 -11.75
CA GLY A 38 4.37 -4.25 -12.70
C GLY A 38 3.38 -5.31 -12.27
N PHE A 39 2.21 -5.29 -12.91
CA PHE A 39 1.21 -6.34 -12.77
C PHE A 39 0.49 -6.54 -14.09
N LEU A 40 0.39 -7.78 -14.53
CA LEU A 40 -0.34 -8.14 -15.76
C LEU A 40 -1.23 -9.34 -15.56
N MET A 41 -2.30 -9.41 -16.35
CA MET A 41 -3.21 -10.55 -16.38
C MET A 41 -3.28 -11.12 -17.80
N LYS A 42 -3.16 -12.44 -17.93
CA LYS A 42 -3.25 -13.12 -19.21
C LYS A 42 -4.19 -14.33 -19.12
N ALA A 43 -5.25 -14.30 -19.93
CA ALA A 43 -6.10 -15.47 -20.15
C ALA A 43 -5.32 -16.57 -20.87
N LEU A 44 -5.38 -17.80 -20.37
CA LEU A 44 -4.71 -18.96 -20.94
C LEU A 44 -5.60 -20.21 -20.82
N PRO A 45 -5.57 -21.14 -21.77
CA PRO A 45 -6.23 -22.44 -21.62
C PRO A 45 -5.75 -23.18 -20.36
N ALA A 46 -6.63 -23.97 -19.75
CA ALA A 46 -6.25 -24.82 -18.62
C ALA A 46 -5.13 -25.80 -19.00
N SER A 47 -4.26 -26.12 -18.04
CA SER A 47 -3.05 -26.93 -18.26
C SER A 47 -2.04 -26.34 -19.25
N SER A 48 -2.13 -25.04 -19.59
CA SER A 48 -1.11 -24.38 -20.41
C SER A 48 0.24 -24.34 -19.70
N GLN A 49 1.30 -24.34 -20.50
CA GLN A 49 2.65 -24.04 -20.03
C GLN A 49 3.17 -22.80 -20.75
N ILE A 50 3.89 -21.96 -20.01
CA ILE A 50 4.57 -20.78 -20.54
C ILE A 50 6.06 -21.02 -20.39
N SER A 51 6.78 -21.03 -21.51
CA SER A 51 8.24 -21.13 -21.53
C SER A 51 8.89 -19.85 -20.98
N PRO A 52 10.14 -19.90 -20.49
CA PRO A 52 10.87 -18.68 -20.12
C PRO A 52 10.99 -17.67 -21.27
N GLU A 53 11.08 -18.15 -22.51
CA GLU A 53 11.17 -17.30 -23.72
C GLU A 53 9.87 -16.53 -23.98
N ASP A 54 8.72 -17.20 -23.86
CA ASP A 54 7.42 -16.56 -24.03
C ASP A 54 7.06 -15.66 -22.83
N LEU A 55 7.48 -16.06 -21.63
CA LEU A 55 7.36 -15.21 -20.44
C LEU A 55 8.19 -13.93 -20.58
N THR A 56 9.39 -14.02 -21.15
CA THR A 56 10.23 -12.84 -21.46
C THR A 56 9.50 -11.88 -22.39
N LYS A 57 8.92 -12.37 -23.49
CA LYS A 57 8.16 -11.54 -24.44
C LYS A 57 6.98 -10.86 -23.75
N LEU A 58 6.21 -11.61 -22.97
CA LEU A 58 5.06 -11.09 -22.22
C LEU A 58 5.46 -9.98 -21.24
N ILE A 59 6.55 -10.17 -20.49
CA ILE A 59 7.06 -9.18 -19.53
C ILE A 59 7.58 -7.93 -20.26
N ALA A 60 8.31 -8.12 -21.36
CA ALA A 60 8.88 -7.03 -22.15
C ALA A 60 7.82 -6.14 -22.81
N GLU A 61 6.71 -6.73 -23.27
CA GLU A 61 5.57 -5.99 -23.84
C GLU A 61 4.90 -5.08 -22.80
N GLU A 62 4.78 -5.54 -21.55
CA GLU A 62 4.07 -4.78 -20.51
C GLU A 62 4.96 -3.79 -19.74
N THR A 63 6.18 -4.22 -19.37
CA THR A 63 7.04 -3.49 -18.41
C THR A 63 8.45 -3.20 -18.93
N GLY A 64 8.68 -3.40 -20.23
CA GLY A 64 10.01 -3.22 -20.81
C GLY A 64 10.56 -1.80 -20.61
N THR A 65 9.69 -0.79 -20.62
CA THR A 65 10.09 0.62 -20.45
C THR A 65 10.50 0.91 -19.02
N GLU A 66 9.72 0.45 -18.05
CA GLU A 66 9.93 0.64 -16.61
C GLU A 66 11.23 -0.05 -16.18
N ILE A 67 11.45 -1.29 -16.64
CA ILE A 67 12.69 -2.03 -16.40
C ILE A 67 13.91 -1.26 -16.95
N LEU A 68 13.80 -0.71 -18.16
CA LEU A 68 14.88 0.09 -18.76
C LEU A 68 15.12 1.39 -18.00
N GLN A 69 14.07 2.10 -17.59
CA GLN A 69 14.16 3.33 -16.82
C GLN A 69 14.86 3.09 -15.48
N GLU A 70 14.45 2.07 -14.72
CA GLU A 70 15.09 1.75 -13.45
C GLU A 70 16.55 1.32 -13.62
N SER A 71 16.85 0.48 -14.62
CA SER A 71 18.24 0.08 -14.90
C SER A 71 19.12 1.29 -15.25
N THR A 72 18.57 2.23 -16.03
CA THR A 72 19.28 3.47 -16.39
C THR A 72 19.50 4.35 -15.18
N GLN A 73 18.48 4.53 -14.33
CA GLN A 73 18.59 5.33 -13.11
C GLN A 73 19.63 4.75 -12.14
N GLU A 74 19.72 3.43 -12.03
CA GLU A 74 20.74 2.77 -11.21
C GLU A 74 22.16 2.97 -11.75
N GLU A 75 22.35 2.82 -13.06
CA GLU A 75 23.65 3.09 -13.68
C GLU A 75 24.07 4.55 -13.47
N LEU A 76 23.15 5.50 -13.64
CA LEU A 76 23.39 6.92 -13.37
C LEU A 76 23.77 7.16 -11.91
N THR A 77 22.99 6.61 -10.97
CA THR A 77 23.25 6.77 -9.53
C THR A 77 24.60 6.15 -9.15
N ALA A 78 24.96 4.99 -9.70
CA ALA A 78 26.24 4.35 -9.47
C ALA A 78 27.42 5.19 -10.02
N LEU A 79 27.23 5.84 -11.16
CA LEU A 79 28.22 6.76 -11.74
C LEU A 79 28.39 8.03 -10.89
N GLU A 80 27.31 8.58 -10.34
CA GLU A 80 27.36 9.72 -9.41
C GLU A 80 28.15 9.38 -8.14
N HIS A 81 27.86 8.24 -7.51
CA HIS A 81 28.60 7.78 -6.33
C HIS A 81 30.09 7.55 -6.63
N GLN A 82 30.42 6.99 -7.80
CA GLN A 82 31.81 6.82 -8.23
C GLN A 82 32.53 8.16 -8.46
N GLN A 83 31.83 9.19 -8.94
CA GLN A 83 32.39 10.53 -9.09
C GLN A 83 32.57 11.21 -7.73
N GLU A 84 31.64 11.08 -6.80
CA GLU A 84 31.78 11.59 -5.43
C GLU A 84 32.96 10.93 -4.70
N ASP A 85 33.09 9.60 -4.79
CA ASP A 85 34.22 8.85 -4.21
C ASP A 85 35.57 9.27 -4.84
N ALA A 86 35.60 9.53 -6.15
CA ALA A 86 36.80 10.01 -6.84
C ALA A 86 37.18 11.45 -6.46
N VAL A 87 36.19 12.32 -6.18
CA VAL A 87 36.41 13.69 -5.68
C VAL A 87 36.90 13.68 -4.24
N ILE A 88 36.38 12.79 -3.39
CA ILE A 88 36.80 12.62 -1.99
C ILE A 88 38.23 12.08 -1.90
N GLN A 89 38.66 11.20 -2.81
CA GLN A 89 40.06 10.71 -2.84
C GLN A 89 41.09 11.75 -3.34
N GLY A 90 40.64 12.91 -3.86
CA GLY A 90 41.52 13.96 -4.39
C GLY A 90 41.81 15.13 -3.44
N HIS A 91 41.08 15.29 -2.34
CA HIS A 91 41.28 16.36 -1.36
C HIS A 91 41.40 15.77 0.04
N GLY A 92 42.57 15.98 0.68
CA GLY A 92 42.82 15.54 2.04
C GLY A 92 41.78 16.09 3.01
N ASP A 93 41.19 15.17 3.77
CA ASP A 93 40.70 15.34 5.14
C ASP A 93 39.72 16.49 5.39
N THR A 94 38.59 16.49 4.68
CA THR A 94 37.31 16.93 5.23
C THR A 94 36.20 16.16 4.53
N THR A 95 35.72 15.07 5.12
CA THR A 95 34.43 14.50 4.74
C THR A 95 33.36 15.57 5.01
N PRO A 96 32.60 16.04 4.01
CA PRO A 96 31.28 16.53 4.32
C PRO A 96 30.49 15.27 4.65
N GLU A 97 30.48 14.86 5.92
CA GLU A 97 29.32 14.13 6.43
C GLU A 97 28.15 15.02 6.06
N SER A 98 27.45 14.61 5.01
CA SER A 98 26.30 15.30 4.49
C SER A 98 25.38 15.54 5.68
N LEU A 99 25.16 16.83 5.97
CA LEU A 99 24.17 17.33 6.92
C LEU A 99 22.76 17.02 6.37
N PHE A 100 22.50 15.77 5.98
CA PHE A 100 21.16 15.22 6.02
C PHE A 100 20.83 15.16 7.50
N PHE A 101 20.13 16.18 7.99
CA PHE A 101 19.33 16.04 9.19
C PHE A 101 18.53 14.75 9.00
N LYS A 102 18.93 13.65 9.64
CA LYS A 102 18.11 12.44 9.72
C LYS A 102 16.88 12.86 10.49
N ILE A 103 15.83 13.24 9.76
CA ILE A 103 14.52 13.45 10.35
C ILE A 103 14.18 12.12 11.02
N PRO A 104 13.98 12.10 12.35
CA PRO A 104 13.64 10.86 13.02
C PRO A 104 12.34 10.32 12.42
N LEU A 105 12.31 9.01 12.18
CA LEU A 105 11.10 8.35 11.71
C LEU A 105 9.97 8.56 12.71
N PRO A 106 8.74 8.81 12.25
CA PRO A 106 7.61 9.02 13.13
C PRO A 106 7.18 7.70 13.75
N SER A 107 6.59 7.75 14.95
CA SER A 107 5.90 6.57 15.47
C SER A 107 4.64 6.26 14.63
N LEU A 108 4.31 4.98 14.47
CA LEU A 108 3.14 4.55 13.68
C LEU A 108 2.14 3.75 14.51
N THR A 109 0.86 4.06 14.32
CA THR A 109 -0.24 3.13 14.64
C THR A 109 -0.78 2.56 13.34
N VAL A 110 -0.81 1.23 13.21
CA VAL A 110 -1.56 0.52 12.16
C VAL A 110 -2.92 0.14 12.73
N ALA A 111 -3.98 0.79 12.24
CA ALA A 111 -5.34 0.58 12.67
C ALA A 111 -6.12 -0.32 11.71
N ILE A 112 -6.81 -1.31 12.25
CA ILE A 112 -7.67 -2.23 11.50
C ILE A 112 -9.09 -2.11 12.08
N CYS A 113 -10.02 -1.64 11.26
CA CYS A 113 -11.43 -1.55 11.64
C CYS A 113 -12.15 -2.80 11.14
N THR A 114 -12.81 -3.52 12.06
CA THR A 114 -13.45 -4.80 11.74
C THR A 114 -14.83 -4.90 12.37
N LYS A 115 -15.70 -5.70 11.78
CA LYS A 115 -17.01 -6.03 12.33
C LYS A 115 -17.37 -7.46 11.95
N ASP A 116 -17.44 -8.35 12.94
CA ASP A 116 -17.92 -9.73 12.79
C ASP A 116 -17.17 -10.55 11.71
N ARG A 117 -15.88 -10.27 11.48
CA ARG A 117 -15.01 -10.94 10.47
C ARG A 117 -13.69 -11.48 11.06
N PRO A 118 -13.73 -12.33 12.11
CA PRO A 118 -12.51 -12.77 12.79
C PRO A 118 -11.54 -13.54 11.89
N GLU A 119 -12.01 -14.32 10.92
CA GLU A 119 -11.13 -15.11 10.04
C GLU A 119 -10.28 -14.24 9.11
N ASN A 120 -10.88 -13.19 8.54
CA ASN A 120 -10.15 -12.21 7.74
C ASN A 120 -9.15 -11.45 8.61
N LEU A 121 -9.60 -10.95 9.77
CA LEU A 121 -8.75 -10.24 10.71
C LEU A 121 -7.53 -11.08 11.13
N ALA A 122 -7.71 -12.36 11.42
CA ALA A 122 -6.62 -13.26 11.79
C ALA A 122 -5.54 -13.32 10.70
N ARG A 123 -5.95 -13.40 9.43
CA ARG A 123 -5.04 -13.41 8.29
C ARG A 123 -4.30 -12.08 8.14
N CYS A 124 -5.02 -10.95 8.27
CA CYS A 124 -4.42 -9.62 8.25
C CYS A 124 -3.38 -9.45 9.37
N LEU A 125 -3.75 -9.75 10.61
CA LEU A 125 -2.85 -9.69 11.77
C LEU A 125 -1.62 -10.58 11.60
N GLN A 126 -1.78 -11.79 11.07
CA GLN A 126 -0.65 -12.68 10.83
C GLN A 126 0.33 -12.09 9.81
N SER A 127 -0.17 -11.45 8.74
CA SER A 127 0.68 -10.80 7.74
C SER A 127 1.50 -9.64 8.34
N LEU A 128 0.87 -8.81 9.18
CA LEU A 128 1.55 -7.72 9.88
C LEU A 128 2.58 -8.22 10.89
N LEU A 129 2.27 -9.27 11.64
CA LEU A 129 3.18 -9.85 12.64
C LEU A 129 4.38 -10.58 12.02
N ASN A 130 4.31 -10.93 10.74
CA ASN A 130 5.43 -11.49 9.99
C ASN A 130 6.45 -10.41 9.59
N LEU A 131 6.07 -9.12 9.61
CA LEU A 131 7.00 -8.02 9.33
C LEU A 131 8.05 -7.91 10.46
N GLN A 132 9.29 -7.59 10.10
CA GLN A 132 10.43 -7.52 11.03
C GLN A 132 11.14 -6.15 11.01
N PRO A 133 10.43 -5.03 11.25
CA PRO A 133 11.06 -3.71 11.30
C PRO A 133 11.99 -3.63 12.52
N SER A 134 13.23 -3.17 12.31
CA SER A 134 14.30 -3.26 13.31
C SER A 134 14.63 -1.95 14.02
N SER A 135 14.07 -0.81 13.59
CA SER A 135 14.65 0.51 13.90
C SER A 135 13.69 1.59 14.39
N TRP A 136 12.39 1.34 14.52
CA TRP A 136 11.41 2.38 14.87
C TRP A 136 10.14 1.84 15.54
N GLU A 137 9.46 2.71 16.29
CA GLU A 137 8.32 2.37 17.15
C GLU A 137 7.02 2.31 16.35
N TRP A 138 6.31 1.18 16.43
CA TRP A 138 4.99 1.02 15.84
C TRP A 138 4.10 0.09 16.68
N GLU A 139 2.79 0.26 16.53
CA GLU A 139 1.78 -0.56 17.21
C GLU A 139 0.67 -1.00 16.25
N ILE A 140 -0.01 -2.10 16.59
CA ILE A 140 -1.23 -2.55 15.90
C ILE A 140 -2.43 -2.28 16.81
N LEU A 141 -3.45 -1.64 16.25
CA LEU A 141 -4.69 -1.28 16.92
C LEU A 141 -5.89 -1.85 16.16
N VAL A 142 -6.61 -2.78 16.78
CA VAL A 142 -7.87 -3.30 16.25
C VAL A 142 -9.04 -2.52 16.86
N ILE A 143 -9.88 -1.97 16.00
CA ILE A 143 -11.18 -1.40 16.37
C ILE A 143 -12.28 -2.39 15.99
N ASP A 144 -12.93 -2.95 17.00
CA ASP A 144 -14.05 -3.86 16.85
C ASP A 144 -15.37 -3.07 16.85
N ASN A 145 -15.98 -2.93 15.68
CA ASN A 145 -17.08 -2.03 15.41
C ASN A 145 -18.44 -2.69 15.63
N ALA A 146 -19.12 -2.28 16.71
CA ALA A 146 -20.42 -2.74 17.15
C ALA A 146 -20.58 -4.27 17.01
N PRO A 147 -19.66 -5.08 17.59
CA PRO A 147 -19.65 -6.53 17.37
C PRO A 147 -20.93 -7.19 17.86
N SER A 148 -21.36 -8.23 17.13
CA SER A 148 -22.55 -9.03 17.46
C SER A 148 -22.28 -10.09 18.53
N ASP A 149 -21.01 -10.47 18.72
CA ASP A 149 -20.52 -11.43 19.71
C ASP A 149 -19.08 -11.07 20.15
N GLU A 150 -18.43 -11.93 20.95
CA GLU A 150 -17.08 -11.64 21.49
C GLU A 150 -15.94 -12.30 20.67
N ARG A 151 -16.22 -12.94 19.53
CA ARG A 151 -15.20 -13.70 18.76
C ARG A 151 -14.01 -12.86 18.34
N THR A 152 -14.23 -11.62 17.90
CA THR A 152 -13.14 -10.69 17.52
C THR A 152 -12.23 -10.41 18.71
N LYS A 153 -12.80 -10.15 19.89
CA LYS A 153 -12.04 -9.87 21.10
C LYS A 153 -11.25 -11.08 21.58
N GLU A 154 -11.86 -12.27 21.56
CA GLU A 154 -11.21 -13.53 21.89
C GLU A 154 -10.02 -13.81 20.95
N LEU A 155 -10.21 -13.57 19.64
CA LEU A 155 -9.15 -13.66 18.65
C LEU A 155 -8.01 -12.68 18.96
N VAL A 156 -8.30 -11.39 19.16
CA VAL A 156 -7.27 -10.37 19.42
C VAL A 156 -6.50 -10.66 20.71
N ALA A 157 -7.16 -11.21 21.74
CA ALA A 157 -6.50 -11.61 22.99
C ALA A 157 -5.41 -12.68 22.79
N SER A 158 -5.44 -13.43 21.68
CA SER A 158 -4.37 -14.38 21.31
C SER A 158 -3.12 -13.71 20.71
N PHE A 159 -3.18 -12.40 20.41
CA PHE A 159 -2.08 -11.62 19.84
C PHE A 159 -1.57 -10.57 20.85
N PRO A 160 -0.55 -10.88 21.67
CA PRO A 160 -0.15 -10.03 22.81
C PRO A 160 0.40 -8.64 22.45
N LYS A 161 0.77 -8.42 21.18
CA LYS A 161 1.27 -7.14 20.66
C LYS A 161 0.17 -6.27 20.02
N VAL A 162 -1.07 -6.73 20.03
CA VAL A 162 -2.21 -6.06 19.37
C VAL A 162 -3.10 -5.42 20.43
N ARG A 163 -3.35 -4.13 20.29
CA ARG A 163 -4.32 -3.42 21.13
C ARG A 163 -5.72 -3.59 20.60
N TYR A 164 -6.67 -3.81 21.49
CA TYR A 164 -8.10 -3.94 21.18
C TYR A 164 -8.87 -2.74 21.74
N VAL A 165 -9.72 -2.13 20.92
CA VAL A 165 -10.71 -1.13 21.33
C VAL A 165 -12.06 -1.48 20.71
N ARG A 166 -13.13 -1.37 21.49
CA ARG A 166 -14.50 -1.57 21.01
C ARG A 166 -15.14 -0.22 20.70
N GLU A 167 -15.67 -0.08 19.49
CA GLU A 167 -16.52 1.05 19.09
C GLU A 167 -17.99 0.63 19.16
N PRO A 168 -18.82 1.18 20.05
CA PRO A 168 -20.21 0.73 20.20
C PRO A 168 -21.15 1.15 19.05
N LYS A 169 -20.85 2.20 18.29
CA LYS A 169 -21.72 2.69 17.22
C LYS A 169 -21.39 1.99 15.89
N PRO A 170 -22.38 1.39 15.19
CA PRO A 170 -22.12 0.74 13.92
C PRO A 170 -21.77 1.78 12.84
N GLY A 171 -20.77 1.47 12.02
CA GLY A 171 -20.33 2.25 10.87
C GLY A 171 -18.81 2.32 10.79
N LEU A 172 -18.26 2.14 9.59
CA LEU A 172 -16.81 2.11 9.38
C LEU A 172 -16.14 3.42 9.78
N ASP A 173 -16.76 4.57 9.47
CA ASP A 173 -16.16 5.86 9.82
C ASP A 173 -16.27 6.19 11.32
N PHE A 174 -17.24 5.62 12.05
CA PHE A 174 -17.18 5.62 13.53
C PHE A 174 -15.96 4.85 14.02
N ALA A 175 -15.68 3.68 13.44
CA ALA A 175 -14.51 2.89 13.81
C ALA A 175 -13.19 3.60 13.45
N ARG A 176 -13.11 4.23 12.26
CA ARG A 176 -11.92 4.99 11.84
C ARG A 176 -11.67 6.21 12.72
N ASN A 177 -12.74 6.91 13.14
CA ASN A 177 -12.62 7.99 14.11
C ASN A 177 -12.24 7.48 15.51
N CYS A 178 -12.75 6.32 15.94
CA CYS A 178 -12.31 5.68 17.18
C CYS A 178 -10.81 5.34 17.15
N ALA A 179 -10.31 4.82 16.03
CA ALA A 179 -8.88 4.62 15.79
C ALA A 179 -8.09 5.93 15.87
N LEU A 180 -8.57 6.99 15.21
CA LEU A 180 -7.93 8.30 15.21
C LEU A 180 -7.68 8.83 16.63
N HIS A 181 -8.68 8.70 17.50
CA HIS A 181 -8.58 9.15 18.88
C HIS A 181 -7.75 8.21 19.76
N SER A 182 -7.74 6.91 19.47
CA SER A 182 -7.08 5.87 20.28
C SER A 182 -5.61 5.62 19.90
N ALA A 183 -5.19 6.02 18.70
CA ALA A 183 -3.85 5.88 18.17
C ALA A 183 -2.82 6.68 18.98
N MET A 184 -1.65 6.09 19.23
CA MET A 184 -0.51 6.76 19.88
C MET A 184 0.56 7.23 18.88
N GLY A 185 0.54 6.70 17.65
CA GLY A 185 1.46 7.07 16.58
C GLY A 185 1.28 8.50 16.07
N GLU A 186 2.38 9.13 15.67
CA GLU A 186 2.36 10.38 14.91
C GLU A 186 1.79 10.18 13.51
N LEU A 187 2.06 9.01 12.92
CA LEU A 187 1.37 8.48 11.76
C LEU A 187 0.30 7.48 12.17
N LEU A 188 -0.80 7.49 11.44
CA LEU A 188 -1.89 6.53 11.55
C LEU A 188 -2.15 5.92 10.18
N ALA A 189 -1.82 4.64 10.00
CA ALA A 189 -2.17 3.86 8.84
C ALA A 189 -3.48 3.10 9.10
N TYR A 190 -4.33 3.03 8.09
CA TYR A 190 -5.56 2.25 8.07
C TYR A 190 -5.38 1.10 7.07
N LEU A 191 -5.72 -0.09 7.53
CA LEU A 191 -5.85 -1.29 6.71
C LEU A 191 -7.24 -1.90 6.90
N ASP A 192 -7.81 -2.44 5.84
CA ASP A 192 -9.02 -3.26 5.95
C ASP A 192 -8.67 -4.63 6.55
N ASP A 193 -9.65 -5.25 7.22
CA ASP A 193 -9.45 -6.52 7.93
C ASP A 193 -9.21 -7.73 7.02
N ASP A 194 -9.39 -7.58 5.70
CA ASP A 194 -9.14 -8.61 4.68
C ASP A 194 -7.87 -8.38 3.85
N VAL A 195 -7.07 -7.36 4.20
CA VAL A 195 -5.77 -7.07 3.56
C VAL A 195 -4.68 -8.01 4.06
N VAL A 196 -3.80 -8.41 3.14
CA VAL A 196 -2.52 -9.08 3.44
C VAL A 196 -1.41 -8.18 2.92
N VAL A 197 -0.57 -7.69 3.83
CA VAL A 197 0.50 -6.73 3.48
C VAL A 197 1.70 -7.43 2.85
N ASP A 198 2.34 -6.76 1.90
CA ASP A 198 3.64 -7.15 1.35
C ASP A 198 4.74 -7.14 2.42
N ARG A 199 5.76 -7.99 2.21
CA ARG A 199 6.91 -8.12 3.11
C ARG A 199 7.69 -6.82 3.35
N ASN A 200 7.61 -5.86 2.41
CA ASN A 200 8.26 -4.56 2.50
C ASN A 200 7.28 -3.42 2.82
N TRP A 201 6.05 -3.72 3.24
CA TRP A 201 4.98 -2.71 3.41
C TRP A 201 5.33 -1.59 4.39
N LEU A 202 5.88 -1.95 5.56
CA LEU A 202 6.27 -0.97 6.57
C LEU A 202 7.45 -0.12 6.11
N GLU A 203 8.45 -0.75 5.51
CA GLU A 203 9.65 -0.11 4.99
C GLU A 203 9.30 0.85 3.85
N GLY A 204 8.46 0.43 2.90
CA GLY A 204 7.99 1.27 1.80
C GLY A 204 7.19 2.47 2.26
N LEU A 205 6.34 2.31 3.29
CA LEU A 205 5.63 3.43 3.91
C LEU A 205 6.58 4.43 4.59
N MET A 206 7.61 3.96 5.30
CA MET A 206 8.59 4.85 5.93
C MET A 206 9.52 5.52 4.92
N GLU A 207 9.87 4.84 3.84
CA GLU A 207 10.65 5.41 2.74
C GLU A 207 9.92 6.61 2.11
N VAL A 208 8.65 6.43 1.70
CA VAL A 208 7.88 7.51 1.08
C VAL A 208 7.67 8.69 2.04
N TRP A 209 7.52 8.40 3.33
CA TRP A 209 7.43 9.45 4.35
C TRP A 209 8.72 10.24 4.48
N THR A 210 9.86 9.54 4.48
CA THR A 210 11.20 10.16 4.60
C THR A 210 11.49 11.06 3.41
N GLU A 211 11.05 10.66 2.21
CA GLU A 211 11.14 11.46 0.99
C GLU A 211 10.17 12.65 0.98
N ASN A 212 9.04 12.56 1.69
CA ASN A 212 7.98 13.57 1.69
C ASN A 212 7.52 13.93 3.12
N PRO A 213 8.42 14.44 3.98
CA PRO A 213 8.12 14.70 5.38
C PRO A 213 7.09 15.82 5.57
N ASP A 214 6.75 16.60 4.55
CA ASP A 214 5.71 17.63 4.61
C ASP A 214 4.33 17.14 4.14
N ALA A 215 4.22 15.92 3.59
CA ALA A 215 2.94 15.38 3.15
C ALA A 215 2.03 15.03 4.34
N ALA A 216 0.72 15.19 4.14
CA ALA A 216 -0.28 14.92 5.16
C ALA A 216 -0.84 13.51 5.10
N ALA A 217 -0.84 12.89 3.92
CA ALA A 217 -1.41 11.59 3.69
C ALA A 217 -0.57 10.79 2.69
N PHE A 218 -0.60 9.47 2.84
CA PHE A 218 0.05 8.53 1.94
C PHE A 218 -0.93 7.42 1.60
N THR A 219 -0.90 6.95 0.37
CA THR A 219 -1.66 5.78 -0.09
C THR A 219 -0.71 4.80 -0.76
N GLY A 220 -1.11 3.54 -0.86
CA GLY A 220 -0.26 2.50 -1.43
C GLY A 220 -0.85 1.80 -2.63
N LEU A 221 0.01 1.08 -3.33
CA LEU A 221 -0.38 0.05 -4.29
C LEU A 221 -1.31 -0.96 -3.61
N VAL A 222 -2.33 -1.42 -4.32
CA VAL A 222 -3.25 -2.47 -3.85
C VAL A 222 -3.42 -3.48 -4.99
N LEU A 223 -3.05 -4.72 -4.71
CA LEU A 223 -3.10 -5.84 -5.65
C LEU A 223 -4.16 -6.87 -5.21
N PRO A 224 -4.70 -7.67 -6.14
CA PRO A 224 -5.65 -8.71 -5.76
C PRO A 224 -4.97 -9.78 -4.91
N TYR A 225 -5.58 -10.15 -3.79
CA TYR A 225 -5.13 -11.29 -2.99
C TYR A 225 -5.47 -12.62 -3.67
N GLU A 226 -6.61 -12.68 -4.36
CA GLU A 226 -7.06 -13.86 -5.10
C GLU A 226 -7.91 -13.48 -6.31
N LEU A 227 -7.94 -14.36 -7.33
CA LEU A 227 -8.68 -14.19 -8.58
C LEU A 227 -9.43 -15.48 -8.94
N THR A 228 -10.27 -15.93 -8.03
CA THR A 228 -10.97 -17.23 -8.10
C THR A 228 -12.40 -17.12 -8.62
N THR A 229 -12.93 -15.91 -8.71
CA THR A 229 -14.29 -15.63 -9.18
C THR A 229 -14.29 -14.72 -10.40
N GLU A 230 -15.35 -14.79 -11.19
CA GLU A 230 -15.55 -13.90 -12.35
C GLU A 230 -15.63 -12.42 -11.92
N ALA A 231 -16.27 -12.14 -10.78
CA ALA A 231 -16.36 -10.78 -10.25
C ALA A 231 -14.99 -10.18 -9.92
N GLN A 232 -14.11 -10.94 -9.27
CA GLN A 232 -12.72 -10.51 -8.99
C GLN A 232 -11.95 -10.25 -10.28
N LEU A 233 -12.06 -11.12 -11.28
CA LEU A 233 -11.40 -10.94 -12.58
C LEU A 233 -11.88 -9.69 -13.31
N LEU A 234 -13.20 -9.50 -13.39
CA LEU A 234 -13.78 -8.33 -14.05
C LEU A 234 -13.45 -7.03 -13.33
N PHE A 235 -13.42 -7.05 -12.00
CA PHE A 235 -13.00 -5.92 -11.18
C PHE A 235 -11.56 -5.53 -11.51
N GLU A 236 -10.64 -6.49 -11.45
CA GLU A 236 -9.22 -6.24 -11.70
C GLU A 236 -8.95 -5.77 -13.14
N GLN A 237 -9.66 -6.33 -14.12
CA GLN A 237 -9.51 -5.95 -15.53
C GLN A 237 -10.05 -4.55 -15.87
N ARG A 238 -11.04 -4.04 -15.13
CA ARG A 238 -11.76 -2.80 -15.51
C ARG A 238 -11.53 -1.61 -14.58
N GLY A 239 -11.24 -1.86 -13.30
CA GLY A 239 -11.29 -0.79 -12.30
C GLY A 239 -10.52 -1.04 -11.02
N GLY A 240 -9.70 -2.09 -10.93
CA GLY A 240 -8.93 -2.45 -9.75
C GLY A 240 -8.14 -1.30 -9.12
N PHE A 241 -7.62 -1.53 -7.92
CA PHE A 241 -7.01 -0.47 -7.11
C PHE A 241 -5.54 -0.17 -7.41
N ARG A 242 -4.96 -0.80 -8.45
CA ARG A 242 -3.52 -0.71 -8.79
C ARG A 242 -2.99 0.72 -8.90
N ARG A 243 -3.75 1.63 -9.53
CA ARG A 243 -3.39 3.05 -9.77
C ARG A 243 -1.98 3.32 -10.36
N GLY A 244 -1.27 2.28 -10.82
CA GLY A 244 0.05 2.37 -11.45
C GLY A 244 1.19 1.96 -10.53
N PHE A 245 2.40 1.90 -11.08
CA PHE A 245 3.65 1.56 -10.37
C PHE A 245 4.57 2.79 -10.23
N GLU A 246 3.99 3.98 -10.27
CA GLU A 246 4.69 5.26 -10.13
C GLU A 246 4.35 5.93 -8.80
N LYS A 247 5.38 6.53 -8.17
CA LYS A 247 5.16 7.42 -7.02
C LYS A 247 4.58 8.74 -7.54
N ILE A 248 3.43 9.17 -7.02
CA ILE A 248 2.78 10.43 -7.43
C ILE A 248 2.53 11.30 -6.21
N ARG A 249 2.94 12.57 -6.28
CA ARG A 249 2.64 13.58 -5.26
C ARG A 249 1.54 14.53 -5.76
N TYR A 250 0.40 14.50 -5.09
CA TYR A 250 -0.74 15.37 -5.34
C TYR A 250 -0.71 16.59 -4.42
N GLY A 251 -0.84 17.78 -5.00
CA GLY A 251 -1.01 19.05 -4.28
C GLY A 251 -2.35 19.69 -4.60
N GLN A 252 -2.53 21.00 -4.37
CA GLN A 252 -3.82 21.66 -4.60
C GLN A 252 -4.21 21.81 -6.08
N ILE A 253 -3.27 21.65 -7.00
CA ILE A 253 -3.46 21.86 -8.43
C ILE A 253 -2.94 20.63 -9.16
N LEU A 254 -3.76 20.10 -10.08
CA LEU A 254 -3.34 19.14 -11.08
C LEU A 254 -3.49 19.80 -12.46
N PRO A 255 -2.38 20.13 -13.14
CA PRO A 255 -2.43 20.80 -14.44
C PRO A 255 -3.26 20.00 -15.46
N GLY A 256 -4.16 20.68 -16.16
CA GLY A 256 -5.03 20.05 -17.16
C GLY A 256 -6.33 19.45 -16.60
N GLU A 257 -6.53 19.43 -15.28
CA GLU A 257 -7.71 18.85 -14.65
C GLU A 257 -8.63 19.90 -14.01
N PRO A 258 -9.61 20.46 -14.76
CA PRO A 258 -10.46 21.55 -14.28
C PRO A 258 -11.41 21.15 -13.15
N LEU A 259 -11.68 19.86 -12.99
CA LEU A 259 -12.54 19.32 -11.92
C LEU A 259 -11.75 18.85 -10.71
N TYR A 260 -10.43 19.08 -10.67
CA TYR A 260 -9.60 18.67 -9.53
C TYR A 260 -10.01 19.41 -8.24
N PRO A 261 -10.10 18.75 -7.07
CA PRO A 261 -9.84 17.33 -6.79
C PRO A 261 -11.11 16.43 -6.70
N CYS A 262 -12.20 16.74 -7.40
CA CYS A 262 -13.47 16.00 -7.29
C CYS A 262 -13.37 14.50 -7.65
N GLY A 263 -12.39 14.10 -8.46
CA GLY A 263 -12.09 12.70 -8.78
C GLY A 263 -11.19 12.04 -7.75
N ALA A 264 -11.53 12.08 -6.45
CA ALA A 264 -10.62 11.68 -5.37
C ALA A 264 -10.17 10.22 -5.39
N GLY A 265 -10.82 9.36 -6.19
CA GLY A 265 -10.40 7.97 -6.37
C GLY A 265 -9.03 7.82 -7.03
N ILE A 266 -8.51 8.87 -7.69
CA ILE A 266 -7.14 8.86 -8.24
C ILE A 266 -6.07 8.81 -7.14
N PHE A 267 -6.40 9.22 -5.91
CA PHE A 267 -5.44 9.33 -4.82
C PHE A 267 -5.10 8.00 -4.18
N GLY A 268 -5.96 6.99 -4.27
CA GLY A 268 -5.73 5.67 -3.68
C GLY A 268 -7.03 5.00 -3.24
N ALA A 269 -6.92 4.05 -2.32
CA ALA A 269 -8.03 3.28 -1.78
C ALA A 269 -7.98 3.26 -0.24
N GLY A 270 -9.16 3.26 0.40
CA GLY A 270 -9.29 3.25 1.86
C GLY A 270 -8.70 2.04 2.58
N CYS A 271 -8.43 0.94 1.86
CA CYS A 271 -7.84 -0.28 2.43
C CYS A 271 -6.31 -0.20 2.63
N ASN A 272 -5.64 0.82 2.07
CA ASN A 272 -4.20 1.06 2.25
C ASN A 272 -3.93 2.57 2.19
N MET A 273 -4.18 3.24 3.31
CA MET A 273 -3.99 4.68 3.45
C MET A 273 -3.39 5.03 4.81
N SER A 274 -2.66 6.12 4.89
CA SER A 274 -2.12 6.63 6.15
C SER A 274 -2.10 8.14 6.19
N PHE A 275 -2.11 8.69 7.40
CA PHE A 275 -2.20 10.12 7.63
C PHE A 275 -1.28 10.56 8.75
N ARG A 276 -0.80 11.79 8.67
CA ARG A 276 -0.35 12.51 9.85
C ARG A 276 -1.53 12.69 10.78
N ARG A 277 -1.45 12.07 11.96
CA ARG A 277 -2.56 12.01 12.92
C ARG A 277 -3.06 13.40 13.31
N ASN A 278 -2.15 14.33 13.56
CA ASN A 278 -2.48 15.72 13.91
C ASN A 278 -3.22 16.47 12.79
N ILE A 279 -2.88 16.22 11.53
CA ILE A 279 -3.55 16.84 10.38
C ILE A 279 -4.93 16.23 10.21
N LEU A 280 -5.06 14.91 10.31
CA LEU A 280 -6.35 14.21 10.23
C LEU A 280 -7.33 14.69 11.32
N LEU A 281 -6.85 14.88 12.56
CA LEU A 281 -7.62 15.52 13.63
C LEU A 281 -8.03 16.95 13.26
N LYS A 282 -7.09 17.76 12.74
CA LYS A 282 -7.32 19.16 12.40
C LYS A 282 -8.36 19.36 11.30
N ILE A 283 -8.45 18.43 10.34
CA ILE A 283 -9.45 18.47 9.26
C ILE A 283 -10.78 17.80 9.63
N GLY A 284 -10.90 17.30 10.87
CA GLY A 284 -12.16 16.82 11.45
C GLY A 284 -12.40 15.31 11.41
N GLY A 285 -11.39 14.49 11.06
CA GLY A 285 -11.58 13.04 10.93
C GLY A 285 -12.49 12.65 9.76
N PHE A 286 -13.07 11.46 9.79
CA PHE A 286 -13.98 10.93 8.78
C PHE A 286 -15.43 11.36 9.05
N ASP A 287 -16.24 11.56 8.00
CA ASP A 287 -17.66 11.89 8.14
C ASP A 287 -18.46 10.62 8.47
N GLU A 288 -18.99 10.54 9.68
CA GLU A 288 -19.72 9.38 10.21
C GLU A 288 -21.03 9.07 9.45
N ALA A 289 -21.49 9.96 8.56
CA ALA A 289 -22.60 9.70 7.66
C ALA A 289 -22.23 8.81 6.46
N LEU A 290 -20.94 8.68 6.16
CA LEU A 290 -20.38 7.96 5.02
C LEU A 290 -19.92 6.54 5.38
N ASP A 291 -19.62 5.79 4.32
CA ASP A 291 -19.05 4.44 4.33
C ASP A 291 -19.95 3.34 4.91
N THR A 292 -19.43 2.11 4.89
CA THR A 292 -20.13 0.87 5.19
C THR A 292 -20.71 0.89 6.59
N GLY A 293 -22.01 0.60 6.69
CA GLY A 293 -22.76 0.61 7.96
C GLY A 293 -23.36 1.98 8.32
N ALA A 294 -23.11 3.04 7.55
CA ALA A 294 -23.75 4.34 7.71
C ALA A 294 -24.93 4.55 6.75
N THR A 295 -25.47 5.78 6.72
CA THR A 295 -26.63 6.14 5.87
C THR A 295 -26.25 6.20 4.40
N LEU A 296 -25.02 6.64 4.10
CA LEU A 296 -24.47 6.69 2.74
C LEU A 296 -23.34 5.65 2.64
N PRO A 297 -23.62 4.44 2.11
CA PRO A 297 -22.73 3.29 2.21
C PRO A 297 -21.56 3.33 1.21
N GLY A 298 -20.66 4.30 1.38
CA GLY A 298 -19.41 4.41 0.63
C GLY A 298 -18.82 5.82 0.65
N GLY A 299 -17.58 5.94 0.19
CA GLY A 299 -16.93 7.23 -0.12
C GLY A 299 -16.30 7.96 1.06
N GLY A 300 -16.18 7.34 2.25
CA GLY A 300 -15.49 7.95 3.39
C GLY A 300 -14.00 8.21 3.10
N ASP A 301 -13.35 7.29 2.39
CA ASP A 301 -11.98 7.45 1.88
C ASP A 301 -11.87 8.57 0.83
N LEU A 302 -12.80 8.61 -0.12
CA LEU A 302 -12.85 9.65 -1.17
C LEU A 302 -13.04 11.05 -0.57
N ASP A 303 -13.94 11.19 0.40
CA ASP A 303 -14.18 12.44 1.10
C ASP A 303 -12.94 12.90 1.87
N ILE A 304 -12.29 12.02 2.64
CA ILE A 304 -11.11 12.43 3.40
C ILE A 304 -9.96 12.83 2.49
N PHE A 305 -9.72 12.12 1.39
CA PHE A 305 -8.67 12.49 0.43
C PHE A 305 -8.97 13.85 -0.22
N TYR A 306 -10.23 14.08 -0.61
CA TYR A 306 -10.68 15.38 -1.12
C TYR A 306 -10.41 16.50 -0.11
N ARG A 307 -10.77 16.30 1.16
CA ARG A 307 -10.57 17.30 2.21
C ARG A 307 -9.10 17.57 2.53
N VAL A 308 -8.23 16.56 2.48
CA VAL A 308 -6.77 16.75 2.62
C VAL A 308 -6.25 17.74 1.58
N ILE A 309 -6.56 17.51 0.31
CA ILE A 309 -6.12 18.38 -0.80
C ILE A 309 -6.76 19.78 -0.68
N ARG A 310 -8.06 19.85 -0.39
CA ARG A 310 -8.79 21.13 -0.27
C ARG A 310 -8.32 21.97 0.91
N ALA A 311 -7.84 21.35 1.97
CA ALA A 311 -7.24 22.01 3.12
C ALA A 311 -5.81 22.53 2.84
N GLY A 312 -5.26 22.25 1.65
CA GLY A 312 -3.96 22.75 1.20
C GLY A 312 -2.77 21.86 1.53
N TYR A 313 -3.02 20.60 1.91
CA TYR A 313 -1.97 19.63 2.12
C TYR A 313 -1.72 18.77 0.88
N SER A 314 -0.57 18.09 0.84
CA SER A 314 -0.26 17.10 -0.18
C SER A 314 -0.55 15.68 0.27
N LEU A 315 -0.87 14.82 -0.71
CA LEU A 315 -1.02 13.38 -0.58
C LEU A 315 -0.03 12.69 -1.54
N VAL A 316 0.62 11.62 -1.10
CA VAL A 316 1.60 10.89 -1.92
C VAL A 316 1.20 9.43 -2.07
N THR A 317 1.14 8.92 -3.30
CA THR A 317 0.98 7.50 -3.57
C THR A 317 2.36 6.82 -3.61
N GLN A 318 2.53 5.76 -2.85
CA GLN A 318 3.71 4.91 -2.84
C GLN A 318 3.46 3.59 -3.57
N VAL A 319 4.53 3.04 -4.14
CA VAL A 319 4.51 1.81 -4.95
C VAL A 319 5.69 0.89 -4.60
N ALA A 320 6.37 1.15 -3.49
CA ALA A 320 7.47 0.33 -3.01
C ALA A 320 6.98 -1.01 -2.44
N SER A 321 5.70 -1.07 -2.06
CA SER A 321 5.06 -2.20 -1.40
C SER A 321 3.53 -2.10 -1.49
N TYR A 322 2.80 -3.21 -1.35
CA TYR A 322 1.33 -3.25 -1.47
C TYR A 322 0.63 -3.88 -0.27
#